data_AF-A0A7S2XJ84-F1
#
_entry.id   AF-A0A7S2XJ84-F1
#
_cell.length_a   1.000
_cell.length_b   1.000
_cell.length_c   1.000
_cell.angle_alpha   90.00
_cell.angle_beta   90.00
_cell.angle_gamma   90.00
#
_symmetry.space_group_name_H-M   'P 1'
#
loop_
_entity.id
_entity.type
_entity.pdbx_description
1 polymer ?
#
loop_
_entity_poly.entity_id
_entity_poly.type
_entity_poly.pdbx_seq_one_letter_code
_entity_poly.pdbx_strand_id
1 'polypeptide(L)'
;GQSTALPTNRIKSTIPKGGTDDDSITWTYPSPQMFYNALWRKNKLGDTTEDDIESVVALHNNMNETTWAKVVEWEQVLMDDVESKPKLLNFLGRPSDLSPKARFKHLVLGYPLPFDRHDWTILRANGTEVRYVIDYYHDETRAKETQESAMPNMHDRNAVQSILVDVRPAIDSPQQIVDRAILMPYARHVTSTTNFQPLALQPTNDMKQQVNESLKVWDNIQKAVASGKKKVEKEATNIVVPKDDDDDDEPAPQISKKEAIALAKSFSSILKDCKELQKEMNDCKTDEECARVAMGLTVCMAKIVCPLQNASMVKSLHADYDETDVKATAEYNARINASLE
;
A
#
# COMPACT_ATOMS: atom_id res chain seq x y z
N GLY A 1 -10.98 7.56 -15.33
CA GLY A 1 -11.26 6.26 -14.70
C GLY A 1 -10.05 5.38 -14.88
N GLN A 2 -10.21 4.06 -14.88
CA GLN A 2 -9.14 3.13 -15.24
C GLN A 2 -8.77 3.23 -16.72
N SER A 3 -7.49 3.11 -17.04
CA SER A 3 -6.94 3.12 -18.42
C SER A 3 -6.49 1.75 -18.94
N THR A 4 -6.00 0.86 -18.06
CA THR A 4 -5.40 -0.44 -18.41
C THR A 4 -6.25 -1.57 -17.87
N ALA A 5 -6.44 -2.65 -18.61
CA ALA A 5 -7.23 -3.80 -18.14
C ALA A 5 -6.60 -4.47 -16.90
N LEU A 6 -7.30 -4.47 -15.77
CA LEU A 6 -6.88 -5.10 -14.52
C LEU A 6 -7.58 -6.45 -14.31
N PRO A 7 -6.94 -7.42 -13.63
CA PRO A 7 -7.57 -8.70 -13.37
C PRO A 7 -8.89 -8.57 -12.58
N THR A 8 -9.87 -9.37 -12.98
CA THR A 8 -11.23 -9.37 -12.42
C THR A 8 -11.53 -10.58 -11.54
N ASN A 9 -10.63 -11.56 -11.52
CA ASN A 9 -10.75 -12.76 -10.69
C ASN A 9 -10.68 -12.41 -9.20
N ARG A 10 -11.54 -13.07 -8.43
CA ARG A 10 -11.60 -12.94 -6.98
C ARG A 10 -11.01 -14.18 -6.32
N ILE A 11 -10.46 -14.00 -5.13
CA ILE A 11 -9.78 -15.07 -4.38
C ILE A 11 -10.57 -15.36 -3.10
N LYS A 12 -10.82 -16.65 -2.82
CA LYS A 12 -11.42 -17.07 -1.55
C LYS A 12 -10.38 -17.00 -0.43
N SER A 13 -10.78 -16.43 0.71
CA SER A 13 -9.96 -16.42 1.93
C SER A 13 -10.06 -17.75 2.67
N THR A 14 -9.19 -17.94 3.67
CA THR A 14 -9.35 -19.02 4.67
C THR A 14 -10.24 -18.60 5.84
N ILE A 15 -10.64 -17.32 5.89
CA ILE A 15 -11.35 -16.72 7.01
C ILE A 15 -12.82 -17.15 6.97
N PRO A 16 -13.32 -17.95 7.94
CA PRO A 16 -14.72 -18.35 8.00
C PRO A 16 -15.62 -17.14 8.22
N LYS A 17 -16.75 -17.11 7.50
CA LYS A 17 -17.70 -16.01 7.57
C LYS A 17 -18.68 -16.24 8.72
N GLY A 18 -18.82 -15.26 9.62
CA GLY A 18 -19.85 -15.26 10.65
C GLY A 18 -21.22 -14.84 10.10
N GLY A 19 -22.29 -15.20 10.81
CA GLY A 19 -23.66 -14.86 10.41
C GLY A 19 -24.23 -15.73 9.27
N THR A 20 -23.63 -16.89 9.04
CA THR A 20 -24.16 -17.94 8.16
C THR A 20 -24.17 -19.27 8.90
N ASP A 21 -25.21 -20.07 8.62
CA ASP A 21 -25.40 -21.41 9.19
C ASP A 21 -24.45 -22.45 8.57
N ASP A 22 -23.73 -22.10 7.49
CA ASP A 22 -22.77 -22.98 6.81
C ASP A 22 -21.33 -22.61 7.16
N ASP A 23 -20.70 -23.47 7.96
CA ASP A 23 -19.32 -23.34 8.43
C ASP A 23 -18.26 -23.46 7.32
N SER A 24 -18.64 -23.91 6.12
CA SER A 24 -17.74 -24.02 4.98
C SER A 24 -17.57 -22.71 4.20
N ILE A 25 -18.41 -21.70 4.48
CA ILE A 25 -18.39 -20.42 3.77
C ILE A 25 -17.31 -19.51 4.33
N THR A 26 -16.40 -19.08 3.45
CA THR A 26 -15.36 -18.10 3.77
C THR A 26 -15.59 -16.76 3.10
N TRP A 27 -14.91 -15.72 3.59
CA TRP A 27 -14.87 -14.42 2.93
C TRP A 27 -14.19 -14.52 1.57
N THR A 28 -14.52 -13.64 0.64
CA THR A 28 -13.92 -13.58 -0.70
C THR A 28 -13.37 -12.18 -0.95
N TYR A 29 -12.07 -12.10 -1.22
CA TYR A 29 -11.38 -10.86 -1.48
C TYR A 29 -11.86 -10.19 -2.79
N PRO A 30 -11.80 -8.85 -2.89
CA PRO A 30 -12.05 -8.15 -4.14
C PRO A 30 -10.95 -8.47 -5.16
N SER A 31 -11.28 -8.36 -6.45
CA SER A 31 -10.28 -8.42 -7.51
C SER A 31 -9.45 -7.14 -7.58
N PRO A 32 -8.25 -7.15 -8.20
CA PRO A 32 -7.47 -5.96 -8.51
C PRO A 32 -8.31 -4.83 -9.10
N GLN A 33 -9.13 -5.17 -10.10
CA GLN A 33 -10.09 -4.27 -10.72
C GLN A 33 -11.04 -3.60 -9.72
N MET A 34 -11.69 -4.40 -8.87
CA MET A 34 -12.64 -3.91 -7.88
C MET A 34 -11.95 -3.01 -6.84
N PHE A 35 -10.73 -3.38 -6.44
CA PHE A 35 -9.93 -2.67 -5.47
C PHE A 35 -9.50 -1.30 -6.00
N TYR A 36 -8.92 -1.24 -7.21
CA TYR A 36 -8.57 0.01 -7.89
C TYR A 36 -9.77 0.95 -8.01
N ASN A 37 -10.90 0.44 -8.54
CA ASN A 37 -12.11 1.25 -8.71
C ASN A 37 -12.64 1.78 -7.37
N ALA A 38 -12.51 1.01 -6.28
CA ALA A 38 -12.89 1.45 -4.95
C ALA A 38 -11.97 2.55 -4.41
N LEU A 39 -10.66 2.47 -4.64
CA LEU A 39 -9.70 3.51 -4.28
C LEU A 39 -9.90 4.78 -5.11
N TRP A 40 -10.09 4.64 -6.42
CA TRP A 40 -10.36 5.74 -7.35
C TRP A 40 -11.59 6.54 -6.91
N ARG A 41 -12.73 5.87 -6.68
CA ARG A 41 -13.97 6.52 -6.19
C ARG A 41 -13.79 7.24 -4.87
N LYS A 42 -12.90 6.74 -4.00
CA LYS A 42 -12.62 7.33 -2.69
C LYS A 42 -11.52 8.40 -2.74
N ASN A 43 -10.96 8.68 -3.92
CA ASN A 43 -9.79 9.53 -4.10
C ASN A 43 -8.62 9.13 -3.18
N LYS A 44 -8.34 7.82 -3.13
CA LYS A 44 -7.34 7.19 -2.26
C LYS A 44 -6.25 6.43 -3.02
N LEU A 45 -6.11 6.65 -4.33
CA LEU A 45 -5.02 6.05 -5.10
C LEU A 45 -3.66 6.62 -4.68
N GLY A 46 -3.58 7.91 -4.36
CA GLY A 46 -2.30 8.55 -4.05
C GLY A 46 -1.34 8.36 -5.23
N ASP A 47 -0.14 7.85 -4.93
CA ASP A 47 0.89 7.52 -5.93
C ASP A 47 0.75 6.10 -6.51
N THR A 48 -0.28 5.34 -6.10
CA THR A 48 -0.51 3.96 -6.57
C THR A 48 -1.00 3.99 -8.02
N THR A 49 -0.21 3.42 -8.92
CA THR A 49 -0.56 3.28 -10.34
C THR A 49 -1.35 1.99 -10.58
N GLU A 50 -1.89 1.82 -11.79
CA GLU A 50 -2.61 0.60 -12.17
C GLU A 50 -1.71 -0.64 -12.12
N ASP A 51 -0.44 -0.50 -12.51
CA ASP A 51 0.56 -1.57 -12.49
C ASP A 51 0.87 -2.07 -11.06
N ASP A 52 0.70 -1.19 -10.06
CA ASP A 52 0.94 -1.52 -8.64
C ASP A 52 -0.21 -2.31 -8.00
N ILE A 53 -1.41 -2.28 -8.59
CA ILE A 53 -2.64 -2.74 -7.91
C ILE A 53 -2.62 -4.23 -7.62
N GLU A 54 -2.08 -5.05 -8.51
CA GLU A 54 -1.99 -6.49 -8.27
C GLU A 54 -1.14 -6.79 -7.04
N SER A 55 0.01 -6.13 -6.93
CA SER A 55 0.92 -6.21 -5.78
C SER A 55 0.26 -5.72 -4.49
N VAL A 56 -0.45 -4.58 -4.56
CA VAL A 56 -1.19 -4.03 -3.41
C VAL A 56 -2.29 -4.99 -2.94
N VAL A 57 -3.03 -5.61 -3.86
CA VAL A 57 -4.07 -6.60 -3.50
C VAL A 57 -3.45 -7.87 -2.93
N ALA A 58 -2.35 -8.37 -3.49
CA ALA A 58 -1.64 -9.53 -2.96
C ALA A 58 -1.16 -9.29 -1.52
N LEU A 59 -0.54 -8.12 -1.28
CA LEU A 59 -0.12 -7.65 0.03
C LEU A 59 -1.29 -7.56 1.02
N HIS A 60 -2.40 -6.92 0.63
CA HIS A 60 -3.58 -6.79 1.48
C HIS A 60 -4.20 -8.15 1.84
N ASN A 61 -4.27 -9.08 0.89
CA ASN A 61 -4.81 -10.42 1.13
C ASN A 61 -3.89 -11.18 2.11
N ASN A 62 -2.58 -11.17 1.89
CA ASN A 62 -1.60 -11.76 2.81
C ASN A 62 -1.70 -11.16 4.23
N MET A 63 -1.82 -9.83 4.34
CA MET A 63 -1.98 -9.14 5.63
C MET A 63 -3.23 -9.60 6.38
N ASN A 64 -4.36 -9.77 5.68
CA ASN A 64 -5.59 -10.24 6.29
C ASN A 64 -5.48 -11.68 6.77
N GLU A 65 -4.90 -12.57 5.97
CA GLU A 65 -4.67 -13.97 6.33
C GLU A 65 -3.69 -14.10 7.51
N THR A 66 -2.62 -13.32 7.52
CA THR A 66 -1.64 -13.27 8.61
C THR A 66 -2.27 -12.75 9.91
N THR A 67 -3.13 -11.73 9.80
CA THR A 67 -3.88 -11.17 10.92
C THR A 67 -4.89 -12.18 11.46
N TRP A 68 -5.62 -12.86 10.58
CA TRP A 68 -6.54 -13.92 10.96
C TRP A 68 -5.83 -15.04 11.72
N ALA A 69 -4.69 -15.53 11.22
CA ALA A 69 -3.91 -16.54 11.91
C ALA A 69 -3.51 -16.11 13.34
N LYS A 70 -3.17 -14.82 13.54
CA LYS A 70 -2.90 -14.27 14.87
C LYS A 70 -4.14 -14.17 15.76
N VAL A 71 -5.31 -13.89 15.19
CA VAL A 71 -6.59 -13.95 15.92
C VAL A 71 -6.86 -15.39 16.37
N VAL A 72 -6.68 -16.36 15.49
CA VAL A 72 -6.85 -17.79 15.83
C VAL A 72 -5.90 -18.22 16.94
N GLU A 73 -4.63 -17.78 16.92
CA GLU A 73 -3.67 -18.03 18.01
C GLU A 73 -4.12 -17.46 19.36
N TRP A 74 -4.85 -16.33 19.36
CA TRP A 74 -5.48 -15.83 20.57
C TRP A 74 -6.65 -16.71 20.99
N GLU A 75 -7.58 -16.98 20.08
CA GLU A 75 -8.80 -17.75 20.39
C GLU A 75 -8.48 -19.17 20.87
N GLN A 76 -7.43 -19.82 20.35
CA GLN A 76 -6.95 -21.12 20.82
C GLN A 76 -6.51 -21.13 22.29
N VAL A 77 -6.08 -19.98 22.83
CA VAL A 77 -5.70 -19.85 24.25
C VAL A 77 -6.92 -19.51 25.10
N LEU A 78 -7.87 -18.76 24.55
CA LEU A 78 -9.01 -18.22 25.30
C LEU A 78 -10.23 -19.13 25.30
N MET A 79 -10.26 -20.13 24.43
CA MET A 79 -11.38 -21.06 24.30
C MET A 79 -10.92 -22.45 24.76
N ASP A 80 -11.63 -23.02 25.74
CA ASP A 80 -11.34 -24.36 26.27
C ASP A 80 -11.68 -25.47 25.27
N ASP A 81 -12.51 -25.17 24.27
CA ASP A 81 -12.99 -26.14 23.29
C ASP A 81 -12.07 -26.18 22.06
N VAL A 82 -11.32 -27.28 21.93
CA VAL A 82 -10.41 -27.55 20.82
C VAL A 82 -11.13 -27.61 19.46
N GLU A 83 -12.43 -27.93 19.44
CA GLU A 83 -13.23 -27.98 18.20
C GLU A 83 -13.83 -26.62 17.83
N SER A 84 -13.75 -25.64 18.71
CA SER A 84 -14.39 -24.36 18.49
C SER A 84 -13.64 -23.52 17.45
N LYS A 85 -14.32 -23.31 16.30
CA LYS A 85 -13.78 -22.53 15.18
C LYS A 85 -14.30 -21.10 15.24
N PRO A 86 -13.48 -20.10 15.58
CA PRO A 86 -13.92 -18.71 15.53
C PRO A 86 -14.24 -18.31 14.09
N LYS A 87 -15.24 -17.44 13.92
CA LYS A 87 -15.63 -16.89 12.61
C LYS A 87 -15.51 -15.38 12.63
N LEU A 88 -15.14 -14.76 11.50
CA LEU A 88 -15.16 -13.31 11.36
C LEU A 88 -16.58 -12.84 11.02
N LEU A 89 -17.25 -12.20 11.97
CA LEU A 89 -18.61 -11.69 11.81
C LEU A 89 -18.62 -10.40 10.98
N ASN A 90 -17.82 -9.43 11.38
CA ASN A 90 -17.68 -8.16 10.68
C ASN A 90 -16.32 -7.51 10.99
N PHE A 91 -15.97 -6.51 10.20
CA PHE A 91 -14.78 -5.71 10.40
C PHE A 91 -15.10 -4.24 10.13
N LEU A 92 -14.47 -3.34 10.89
CA LEU A 92 -14.64 -1.91 10.79
C LEU A 92 -13.29 -1.22 10.76
N GLY A 93 -13.00 -0.52 9.66
CA GLY A 93 -11.84 0.36 9.58
C GLY A 93 -12.04 1.59 10.45
N ARG A 94 -11.04 1.91 11.29
CA ARG A 94 -11.02 3.10 12.15
C ARG A 94 -9.68 3.84 11.99
N PRO A 95 -9.37 4.30 10.77
CA PRO A 95 -8.05 4.86 10.44
C PRO A 95 -7.75 6.15 11.20
N SER A 96 -8.77 6.90 11.67
CA SER A 96 -8.59 8.13 12.43
C SER A 96 -8.40 7.94 13.94
N ASP A 97 -8.51 6.71 14.45
CA ASP A 97 -8.70 6.48 15.87
C ASP A 97 -7.54 5.67 16.45
N LEU A 98 -6.71 6.29 17.30
CA LEU A 98 -5.65 5.58 18.01
C LEU A 98 -6.21 4.71 19.12
N SER A 99 -5.77 3.45 19.15
CA SER A 99 -6.02 2.56 20.28
C SER A 99 -5.30 3.06 21.55
N PRO A 100 -5.80 2.76 22.76
CA PRO A 100 -5.11 3.14 24.00
C PRO A 100 -3.66 2.65 24.08
N LYS A 101 -3.39 1.44 23.56
CA LYS A 101 -2.04 0.87 23.48
C LYS A 101 -1.15 1.63 22.51
N ALA A 102 -1.64 1.98 21.32
CA ALA A 102 -0.91 2.77 20.33
C ALA A 102 -0.58 4.17 20.88
N ARG A 103 -1.54 4.82 21.56
CA ARG A 103 -1.31 6.11 22.25
C ARG A 103 -0.18 6.02 23.27
N PHE A 104 -0.21 5.01 24.14
CA PHE A 104 0.84 4.80 25.13
C PHE A 104 2.21 4.54 24.48
N LYS A 105 2.26 3.61 23.52
CA LYS A 105 3.48 3.29 22.75
C LYS A 105 4.09 4.55 22.14
N HIS A 106 3.28 5.39 21.49
CA HIS A 106 3.75 6.61 20.87
C HIS A 106 4.23 7.64 21.90
N LEU A 107 3.37 8.01 22.86
CA LEU A 107 3.64 9.11 23.79
C LEU A 107 4.75 8.80 24.81
N VAL A 108 4.89 7.54 25.21
CA VAL A 108 5.82 7.13 26.27
C VAL A 108 7.08 6.46 25.72
N LEU A 109 6.95 5.66 24.65
CA LEU A 109 8.05 4.84 24.13
C LEU A 109 8.63 5.35 22.80
N GLY A 110 8.05 6.41 22.21
CA GLY A 110 8.49 6.96 20.93
C GLY A 110 8.23 6.03 19.76
N TYR A 111 7.16 5.23 19.83
CA TYR A 111 6.75 4.33 18.74
C TYR A 111 6.14 5.14 17.58
N PRO A 112 6.35 4.76 16.30
CA PRO A 112 5.60 5.35 15.19
C PRO A 112 4.11 5.09 15.35
N LEU A 113 3.27 5.98 14.82
CA LEU A 113 1.82 5.80 14.81
C LEU A 113 1.43 4.69 13.82
N PRO A 114 0.37 3.91 14.12
CA PRO A 114 -0.15 2.95 13.15
C PRO A 114 -0.73 3.70 11.95
N PHE A 115 -0.41 3.22 10.74
CA PHE A 115 -0.93 3.81 9.50
C PHE A 115 -2.36 3.33 9.19
N ASP A 116 -2.74 2.20 9.76
CA ASP A 116 -4.08 1.65 9.61
C ASP A 116 -4.51 0.89 10.87
N ARG A 117 -5.77 1.06 11.26
CA ARG A 117 -6.34 0.45 12.45
C ARG A 117 -7.71 -0.10 12.11
N HIS A 118 -7.93 -1.35 12.52
CA HIS A 118 -9.17 -2.07 12.31
C HIS A 118 -9.69 -2.64 13.62
N ASP A 119 -11.01 -2.66 13.75
CA ASP A 119 -11.69 -3.45 14.76
C ASP A 119 -12.39 -4.63 14.05
N TRP A 120 -12.08 -5.86 14.48
CA TRP A 120 -12.73 -7.07 13.95
C TRP A 120 -13.64 -7.65 15.02
N THR A 121 -14.84 -8.07 14.65
CA THR A 121 -15.77 -8.76 15.56
C THR A 121 -15.74 -10.24 15.24
N ILE A 122 -15.31 -11.02 16.23
CA ILE A 122 -15.17 -12.47 16.13
C ILE A 122 -16.39 -13.11 16.79
N LEU A 123 -17.04 -14.01 16.06
CA LEU A 123 -18.12 -14.85 16.56
C LEU A 123 -17.53 -16.18 17.03
N ARG A 124 -17.67 -16.46 18.32
CA ARG A 124 -17.25 -17.72 18.94
C ARG A 124 -18.33 -18.78 18.81
N ALA A 125 -17.96 -20.06 18.98
CA ALA A 125 -18.88 -21.19 18.85
C ALA A 125 -20.05 -21.13 19.86
N ASN A 126 -19.83 -20.55 21.04
CA ASN A 126 -20.88 -20.34 22.05
C ASN A 126 -21.80 -19.14 21.74
N GLY A 127 -21.68 -18.51 20.57
CA GLY A 127 -22.46 -17.36 20.13
C GLY A 127 -21.98 -16.02 20.68
N THR A 128 -20.91 -15.97 21.47
CA THR A 128 -20.37 -14.70 21.97
C THR A 128 -19.63 -13.93 20.88
N GLU A 129 -19.84 -12.62 20.85
CA GLU A 129 -19.15 -11.71 19.97
C GLU A 129 -18.03 -10.99 20.71
N VAL A 130 -16.81 -11.08 20.18
CA VAL A 130 -15.61 -10.49 20.79
C VAL A 130 -14.94 -9.57 19.81
N ARG A 131 -14.79 -8.31 20.22
CA ARG A 131 -14.08 -7.30 19.44
C ARG A 131 -12.57 -7.44 19.62
N TYR A 132 -11.85 -7.46 18.52
CA TYR A 132 -10.40 -7.41 18.44
C TYR A 132 -9.98 -6.03 17.91
N VAL A 133 -8.87 -5.51 18.45
CA VAL A 133 -8.22 -4.30 17.97
C VAL A 133 -6.94 -4.70 17.25
N ILE A 134 -6.80 -4.24 16.02
CA ILE A 134 -5.68 -4.56 15.13
C ILE A 134 -5.04 -3.24 14.69
N ASP A 135 -3.81 -3.01 15.12
CA ASP A 135 -3.02 -1.85 14.69
C ASP A 135 -1.92 -2.33 13.73
N TYR A 136 -1.85 -1.74 12.54
CA TYR A 136 -0.79 -1.99 11.55
C TYR A 136 0.26 -0.87 11.58
N TYR A 137 1.52 -1.26 11.60
CA TYR A 137 2.68 -0.37 11.57
C TYR A 137 3.58 -0.72 10.39
N HIS A 138 4.28 0.27 9.87
CA HIS A 138 5.28 0.07 8.84
C HIS A 138 6.68 0.13 9.45
N ASP A 139 7.59 -0.67 8.91
CA ASP A 139 9.01 -0.64 9.21
C ASP A 139 9.80 -0.90 7.92
N GLU A 140 10.26 0.19 7.30
CA GLU A 140 11.00 0.15 6.03
C GLU A 140 12.26 -0.71 6.10
N THR A 141 12.91 -0.79 7.26
CA THR A 141 14.17 -1.54 7.41
C THR A 141 14.01 -3.04 7.29
N ARG A 142 12.76 -3.52 7.42
CA ARG A 142 12.40 -4.92 7.23
C ARG A 142 11.90 -5.20 5.82
N ALA A 143 11.78 -4.18 4.97
CA ALA A 143 11.46 -4.40 3.56
C ALA A 143 12.61 -5.18 2.90
N LYS A 144 12.25 -6.23 2.16
CA LYS A 144 13.18 -6.94 1.30
C LYS A 144 12.81 -6.59 -0.14
N GLU A 145 13.78 -6.17 -0.93
CA GLU A 145 13.60 -5.91 -2.36
C GLU A 145 13.69 -7.23 -3.13
N THR A 146 12.69 -8.09 -2.95
CA THR A 146 12.60 -9.37 -3.65
C THR A 146 11.25 -9.48 -4.36
N GLN A 147 11.19 -10.25 -5.45
CA GLN A 147 9.94 -10.47 -6.19
C GLN A 147 8.84 -11.08 -5.30
N GLU A 148 9.23 -11.91 -4.31
CA GLU A 148 8.31 -12.48 -3.30
C GLU A 148 7.73 -11.43 -2.35
N SER A 149 8.42 -10.30 -2.16
CA SER A 149 7.93 -9.19 -1.33
C SER A 149 6.96 -8.28 -2.09
N ALA A 150 7.04 -8.23 -3.42
CA ALA A 150 6.09 -7.50 -4.27
C ALA A 150 4.80 -8.31 -4.49
N MET A 151 4.93 -9.62 -4.73
CA MET A 151 3.81 -10.54 -4.93
C MET A 151 3.85 -11.67 -3.89
N PRO A 152 3.51 -11.38 -2.62
CA PRO A 152 3.57 -12.37 -1.55
C PRO A 152 2.56 -13.49 -1.79
N ASN A 153 2.97 -14.72 -1.49
CA ASN A 153 2.02 -15.82 -1.38
C ASN A 153 1.00 -15.48 -0.27
N MET A 154 -0.29 -15.61 -0.58
CA MET A 154 -1.37 -15.22 0.33
C MET A 154 -1.30 -15.90 1.72
N HIS A 155 -0.74 -17.10 1.81
CA HIS A 155 -0.65 -17.87 3.05
C HIS A 155 0.74 -17.88 3.69
N ASP A 156 1.74 -17.25 3.06
CA ASP A 156 3.06 -17.12 3.65
C ASP A 156 3.11 -15.96 4.63
N ARG A 157 3.03 -16.28 5.92
CA ARG A 157 3.04 -15.32 7.03
C ARG A 157 4.35 -14.52 7.14
N ASN A 158 5.41 -14.93 6.46
CA ASN A 158 6.73 -14.30 6.53
C ASN A 158 7.12 -13.54 5.25
N ALA A 159 6.28 -13.57 4.21
CA ALA A 159 6.55 -12.93 2.93
C ALA A 159 6.61 -11.39 3.06
N VAL A 160 5.80 -10.81 3.94
CA VAL A 160 5.71 -9.36 4.15
C VAL A 160 6.29 -8.98 5.51
N GLN A 161 7.55 -8.55 5.52
CA GLN A 161 8.28 -8.29 6.77
C GLN A 161 8.23 -6.83 7.21
N SER A 162 8.01 -5.91 6.27
CA SER A 162 7.90 -4.46 6.49
C SER A 162 6.59 -4.02 7.13
N ILE A 163 5.58 -4.90 7.16
CA ILE A 163 4.28 -4.60 7.79
C ILE A 163 4.17 -5.39 9.08
N LEU A 164 4.11 -4.63 10.18
CA LEU A 164 3.99 -5.16 11.53
C LEU A 164 2.53 -5.09 11.96
N VAL A 165 2.06 -6.09 12.67
CA VAL A 165 0.68 -6.14 13.17
C VAL A 165 0.65 -6.41 14.67
N ASP A 166 -0.13 -5.60 15.40
CA ASP A 166 -0.43 -5.76 16.81
C ASP A 166 -1.91 -6.16 16.98
N VAL A 167 -2.16 -7.47 17.03
CA VAL A 167 -3.49 -8.08 17.19
C VAL A 167 -3.74 -8.41 18.66
N ARG A 168 -4.91 -8.05 19.17
CA ARG A 168 -5.34 -8.38 20.55
C ARG A 168 -6.86 -8.22 20.73
N PRO A 169 -7.47 -8.92 21.70
CA PRO A 169 -8.81 -8.58 22.16
C PRO A 169 -8.89 -7.11 22.59
N ALA A 170 -10.08 -6.52 22.44
CA ALA A 170 -10.41 -5.26 23.07
C ALA A 170 -10.39 -5.38 24.61
N ILE A 171 -10.76 -4.32 25.32
CA ILE A 171 -10.87 -4.33 26.79
C ILE A 171 -12.27 -3.88 27.19
N ASP A 172 -13.25 -4.44 26.48
CA ASP A 172 -14.67 -4.10 26.63
C ASP A 172 -15.30 -4.84 27.81
N SER A 173 -14.63 -5.87 28.35
CA SER A 173 -15.07 -6.61 29.54
C SER A 173 -13.91 -6.96 30.49
N PRO A 174 -14.19 -7.24 31.78
CA PRO A 174 -13.17 -7.71 32.73
C PRO A 174 -12.45 -8.98 32.27
N GLN A 175 -13.17 -9.89 31.61
CA GLN A 175 -12.58 -11.11 31.06
C GLN A 175 -11.48 -10.77 30.04
N GLN A 176 -11.75 -9.84 29.12
CA GLN A 176 -10.75 -9.46 28.10
C GLN A 176 -9.51 -8.76 28.69
N ILE A 177 -9.63 -8.16 29.87
CA ILE A 177 -8.47 -7.65 30.62
C ILE A 177 -7.63 -8.83 31.13
N VAL A 178 -8.27 -9.83 31.73
CA VAL A 178 -7.63 -11.06 32.21
C VAL A 178 -6.98 -11.84 31.06
N ASP A 179 -7.67 -11.97 29.93
CA ASP A 179 -7.19 -12.59 28.70
C ASP A 179 -5.83 -12.00 28.29
N ARG A 180 -5.74 -10.66 28.31
CA ARG A 180 -4.54 -9.91 27.89
C ARG A 180 -3.43 -9.88 28.93
N ALA A 181 -3.77 -9.71 30.19
CA ALA A 181 -2.80 -9.47 31.26
C ALA A 181 -2.27 -10.76 31.89
N ILE A 182 -3.06 -11.84 31.83
CA ILE A 182 -2.77 -13.09 32.56
C ILE A 182 -2.75 -14.27 31.60
N LEU A 183 -3.86 -14.59 30.92
CA LEU A 183 -3.99 -15.86 30.19
C LEU A 183 -2.99 -15.97 29.04
N MET A 184 -2.92 -14.97 28.16
CA MET A 184 -1.99 -15.00 27.03
C MET A 184 -0.52 -14.98 27.47
N PRO A 185 -0.06 -14.11 28.41
CA PRO A 185 1.29 -14.20 28.95
C PRO A 185 1.61 -15.55 29.61
N TYR A 186 0.67 -16.11 30.38
CA TYR A 186 0.83 -17.42 31.01
C TYR A 186 0.97 -18.54 29.97
N ALA A 187 0.13 -18.51 28.93
CA ALA A 187 0.16 -19.47 27.83
C ALA A 187 1.51 -19.44 27.08
N ARG A 188 2.11 -18.25 26.93
CA ARG A 188 3.39 -18.06 26.24
C ARG A 188 4.60 -18.43 27.07
N HIS A 189 4.60 -18.10 28.36
CA HIS A 189 5.80 -18.15 29.19
C HIS A 189 5.83 -19.30 30.19
N VAL A 190 4.68 -19.88 30.54
CA VAL A 190 4.58 -20.95 31.54
C VAL A 190 4.19 -22.26 30.88
N THR A 191 3.06 -22.31 30.18
CA THR A 191 2.58 -23.57 29.57
C THR A 191 3.14 -23.81 28.18
N SER A 192 3.64 -22.76 27.50
CA SER A 192 4.12 -22.82 26.10
C SER A 192 3.10 -23.43 25.14
N THR A 193 1.81 -23.21 25.39
CA THR A 193 0.70 -23.79 24.60
C THR A 193 0.39 -22.98 23.33
N THR A 194 1.01 -21.80 23.18
CA THR A 194 0.85 -20.94 22.01
C THR A 194 2.19 -20.44 21.51
N ASN A 195 2.29 -20.31 20.19
CA ASN A 195 3.41 -19.66 19.51
C ASN A 195 3.16 -18.17 19.27
N PHE A 196 2.06 -17.61 19.79
CA PHE A 196 1.71 -16.20 19.58
C PHE A 196 2.86 -15.29 20.03
N GLN A 197 3.32 -14.46 19.09
CA GLN A 197 4.29 -13.41 19.37
C GLN A 197 3.62 -12.03 19.22
N PRO A 198 3.44 -11.27 20.33
CA PRO A 198 2.97 -9.91 20.28
C PRO A 198 4.04 -9.01 19.69
N LEU A 199 3.61 -7.95 19.00
CA LEU A 199 4.51 -6.89 18.61
C LEU A 199 5.16 -6.26 19.85
N ALA A 200 6.48 -6.11 19.81
CA ALA A 200 7.28 -5.55 20.90
C ALA A 200 6.70 -4.22 21.41
N LEU A 201 6.83 -3.97 22.71
CA LEU A 201 6.41 -2.71 23.30
C LEU A 201 7.41 -1.58 22.97
N GLN A 202 8.70 -1.87 23.05
CA GLN A 202 9.75 -0.92 22.70
C GLN A 202 10.00 -0.95 21.19
N PRO A 203 10.08 0.22 20.53
CA PRO A 203 10.43 0.29 19.12
C PRO A 203 11.93 0.08 18.93
N THR A 204 12.32 -0.43 17.76
CA THR A 204 13.73 -0.44 17.33
C THR A 204 14.22 0.99 17.11
N ASN A 205 15.55 1.18 17.00
CA ASN A 205 16.10 2.50 16.69
C ASN A 205 15.61 3.01 15.33
N ASP A 206 15.43 2.12 14.36
CA ASP A 206 14.99 2.49 13.02
C ASP A 206 13.51 2.89 12.99
N MET A 207 12.67 2.19 13.74
CA MET A 207 11.26 2.59 13.93
C MET A 207 11.15 3.98 14.58
N LYS A 208 12.05 4.33 15.50
CA LYS A 208 12.08 5.68 16.10
C LYS A 208 12.39 6.76 15.07
N GLN A 209 13.24 6.48 14.07
CA GLN A 209 13.55 7.44 13.00
C GLN A 209 12.32 7.73 12.12
N GLN A 210 11.42 6.76 11.97
CA GLN A 210 10.19 6.85 11.18
C GLN A 210 9.03 7.59 11.88
N VAL A 211 9.18 8.01 13.14
CA VAL A 211 8.11 8.66 13.91
C VAL A 211 7.57 9.92 13.20
N ASN A 212 8.46 10.78 12.70
CA ASN A 212 8.07 12.02 12.04
C ASN A 212 7.27 11.78 10.76
N GLU A 213 7.59 10.72 10.03
CA GLU A 213 6.84 10.32 8.85
C GLU A 213 5.47 9.77 9.22
N SER A 214 5.40 8.89 10.22
CA SER A 214 4.13 8.35 10.73
C SER A 214 3.17 9.46 11.18
N LEU A 215 3.70 10.56 11.74
CA LEU A 215 2.91 11.74 12.11
C LEU A 215 2.32 12.47 10.89
N LYS A 216 3.06 12.57 9.79
CA LYS A 216 2.55 13.15 8.52
C LYS A 216 1.45 12.28 7.92
N VAL A 217 1.65 10.96 7.89
CA VAL A 217 0.64 10.00 7.43
C VAL A 217 -0.62 10.13 8.28
N TRP A 218 -0.47 10.18 9.60
CA TRP A 218 -1.58 10.35 10.53
C TRP A 218 -2.35 11.66 10.30
N ASP A 219 -1.64 12.78 10.17
CA ASP A 219 -2.25 14.09 9.90
C ASP A 219 -3.03 14.10 8.57
N ASN A 220 -2.49 13.47 7.52
CA ASN A 220 -3.17 13.31 6.25
C ASN A 220 -4.45 12.48 6.38
N ILE A 221 -4.43 11.39 7.17
CA ILE A 221 -5.61 10.57 7.46
C ILE A 221 -6.69 11.41 8.17
N GLN A 222 -6.31 12.19 9.20
CA GLN A 222 -7.26 13.05 9.92
C GLN A 222 -7.91 14.08 8.99
N LYS A 223 -7.12 14.74 8.14
CA LYS A 223 -7.62 15.70 7.15
C LYS A 223 -8.57 15.04 6.15
N ALA A 224 -8.23 13.85 5.66
CA ALA A 224 -9.08 13.11 4.73
C ALA A 224 -10.44 12.77 5.37
N VAL A 225 -10.44 12.26 6.61
CA VAL A 225 -11.69 11.95 7.34
C VAL A 225 -12.52 13.22 7.59
N ALA A 226 -11.88 14.33 7.96
CA ALA A 226 -12.57 15.61 8.16
C ALA A 226 -13.20 16.14 6.86
N SER A 227 -12.50 16.02 5.72
CA SER A 227 -13.05 16.40 4.41
C SER A 227 -14.19 15.48 3.94
N GLY A 228 -14.11 14.19 4.24
CA GLY A 228 -15.16 13.21 3.95
C GLY A 228 -16.43 13.50 4.72
N LYS A 229 -16.33 13.80 6.02
CA LYS A 229 -17.46 14.24 6.85
C LYS A 229 -18.14 15.50 6.31
N LYS A 230 -17.35 16.49 5.84
CA LYS A 230 -17.89 17.71 5.21
C LYS A 230 -18.59 17.45 3.88
N LYS A 231 -18.16 16.45 3.09
CA LYS A 231 -18.87 16.04 1.86
C LYS A 231 -20.20 15.34 2.19
N VAL A 232 -20.21 14.44 3.17
CA VAL A 232 -21.43 13.75 3.61
C VAL A 232 -22.46 14.72 4.21
N GLU A 233 -22.04 15.74 4.97
CA GLU A 233 -22.95 16.80 5.44
C GLU A 233 -23.53 17.67 4.30
N LYS A 234 -22.75 17.94 3.25
CA LYS A 234 -23.21 18.69 2.07
C LYS A 234 -24.13 17.87 1.15
N GLU A 235 -23.90 16.56 1.04
CA GLU A 235 -24.78 15.65 0.29
C GLU A 235 -26.08 15.35 1.04
N ALA A 236 -26.06 15.34 2.38
CA ALA A 236 -27.26 15.18 3.21
C ALA A 236 -28.23 16.39 3.14
N THR A 237 -27.80 17.54 2.59
CA THR A 237 -28.62 18.75 2.48
C THR A 237 -29.24 19.00 1.10
N ASN A 238 -28.89 18.21 0.07
CA ASN A 238 -29.49 18.31 -1.26
C ASN A 238 -29.89 16.93 -1.78
N ILE A 239 -31.01 16.40 -1.26
CA ILE A 239 -31.76 15.34 -1.94
C ILE A 239 -32.83 16.02 -2.79
N VAL A 240 -32.45 16.37 -4.02
CA VAL A 240 -33.37 16.44 -5.16
C VAL A 240 -32.74 15.55 -6.21
N VAL A 241 -33.48 14.54 -6.64
CA VAL A 241 -33.12 13.66 -7.76
C VAL A 241 -33.39 14.42 -9.06
N PRO A 242 -32.43 14.51 -9.98
CA PRO A 242 -32.76 14.62 -11.39
C PRO A 242 -32.37 13.35 -12.15
N LYS A 243 -33.20 13.08 -13.16
CA LYS A 243 -33.11 12.04 -14.17
C LYS A 243 -31.84 12.14 -15.01
N ASP A 244 -31.51 10.99 -15.60
CA ASP A 244 -30.58 10.79 -16.71
C ASP A 244 -30.79 11.84 -17.81
N ASP A 245 -29.69 12.45 -18.26
CA ASP A 245 -29.50 12.93 -19.62
C ASP A 245 -28.01 12.70 -19.95
N ASP A 246 -27.79 11.96 -21.05
CA ASP A 246 -26.52 11.83 -21.74
C ASP A 246 -26.05 13.21 -22.23
N ASP A 247 -24.81 13.59 -21.95
CA ASP A 247 -24.04 14.52 -22.77
C ASP A 247 -22.54 14.40 -22.43
N ASP A 248 -21.73 14.25 -23.49
CA ASP A 248 -20.29 14.19 -23.48
C ASP A 248 -19.66 15.44 -22.85
N ASP A 249 -18.87 15.27 -21.77
CA ASP A 249 -17.78 16.18 -21.40
C ASP A 249 -16.92 15.53 -20.29
N GLU A 250 -15.80 14.91 -20.66
CA GLU A 250 -14.82 14.37 -19.70
C GLU A 250 -14.20 15.51 -18.86
N PRO A 251 -14.27 15.49 -17.52
CA PRO A 251 -13.46 16.39 -16.71
C PRO A 251 -12.02 15.86 -16.63
N ALA A 252 -11.08 16.62 -17.19
CA ALA A 252 -9.64 16.39 -17.10
C ALA A 252 -9.17 16.14 -15.65
N PRO A 253 -8.11 15.34 -15.43
CA PRO A 253 -7.66 14.92 -14.11
C PRO A 253 -7.34 16.12 -13.20
N GLN A 254 -7.83 16.08 -11.95
CA GLN A 254 -7.63 17.15 -10.97
C GLN A 254 -6.22 17.08 -10.36
N ILE A 255 -5.27 17.71 -11.05
CA ILE A 255 -3.92 18.00 -10.58
C ILE A 255 -4.02 19.10 -9.50
N SER A 256 -3.31 18.98 -8.36
CA SER A 256 -3.32 20.07 -7.38
C SER A 256 -2.74 21.35 -8.00
N LYS A 257 -3.21 22.54 -7.58
CA LYS A 257 -2.71 23.82 -8.13
C LYS A 257 -1.18 23.94 -8.05
N LYS A 258 -0.55 23.32 -7.04
CA LYS A 258 0.90 23.31 -6.86
C LYS A 258 1.60 22.36 -7.84
N GLU A 259 1.04 21.18 -8.09
CA GLU A 259 1.53 20.23 -9.09
C GLU A 259 1.32 20.75 -10.51
N ALA A 260 0.18 21.41 -10.79
CA ALA A 260 -0.09 22.02 -12.08
C ALA A 260 0.92 23.13 -12.39
N ILE A 261 1.28 23.95 -11.39
CA ILE A 261 2.33 24.97 -11.53
C ILE A 261 3.72 24.33 -11.71
N ALA A 262 4.02 23.25 -10.98
CA ALA A 262 5.29 22.54 -11.10
C ALA A 262 5.43 21.87 -12.48
N LEU A 263 4.39 21.17 -12.94
CA LEU A 263 4.33 20.55 -14.27
C LEU A 263 4.41 21.60 -15.38
N ALA A 264 3.68 22.71 -15.27
CA ALA A 264 3.78 23.80 -16.25
C ALA A 264 5.19 24.41 -16.30
N LYS A 265 5.86 24.53 -15.15
CA LYS A 265 7.25 25.02 -15.08
C LYS A 265 8.24 24.02 -15.69
N SER A 266 8.08 22.73 -15.42
CA SER A 266 8.90 21.66 -16.03
C SER A 266 8.69 21.60 -17.55
N PHE A 267 7.43 21.65 -18.00
CA PHE A 267 7.09 21.66 -19.44
C PHE A 267 7.63 22.90 -20.15
N SER A 268 7.50 24.09 -19.54
CA SER A 268 8.11 25.31 -20.08
C SER A 268 9.64 25.24 -20.13
N SER A 269 10.28 24.52 -19.21
CA SER A 269 11.73 24.33 -19.22
C SER A 269 12.14 23.35 -20.31
N ILE A 270 11.38 22.28 -20.52
CA ILE A 270 11.59 21.32 -21.62
C ILE A 270 11.47 22.00 -22.99
N LEU A 271 10.39 22.76 -23.21
CA LEU A 271 10.17 23.46 -24.47
C LEU A 271 11.23 24.53 -24.77
N LYS A 272 11.91 25.03 -23.73
CA LYS A 272 12.99 26.00 -23.87
C LYS A 272 14.34 25.31 -24.11
N ASP A 273 14.68 24.35 -23.26
CA ASP A 273 16.02 23.77 -23.18
C ASP A 273 16.23 22.63 -24.19
N CYS A 274 15.15 21.98 -24.63
CA CYS A 274 15.19 20.87 -25.60
C CYS A 274 14.64 21.25 -26.99
N LYS A 275 14.40 22.54 -27.24
CA LYS A 275 13.75 23.05 -28.47
C LYS A 275 14.46 22.67 -29.76
N GLU A 276 15.79 22.75 -29.78
CA GLU A 276 16.58 22.45 -30.98
C GLU A 276 16.51 20.96 -31.34
N LEU A 277 16.61 20.07 -30.35
CA LEU A 277 16.42 18.62 -30.54
C LEU A 277 14.99 18.28 -30.97
N GLN A 278 13.99 19.01 -30.46
CA GLN A 278 12.61 18.85 -30.91
C GLN A 278 12.43 19.29 -32.37
N LYS A 279 13.14 20.33 -32.81
CA LYS A 279 13.13 20.78 -34.20
C LYS A 279 13.85 19.77 -35.11
N GLU A 280 15.03 19.30 -34.69
CA GLU A 280 15.77 18.25 -35.40
C GLU A 280 14.96 16.95 -35.51
N MET A 281 14.15 16.61 -34.51
CA MET A 281 13.24 15.46 -34.57
C MET A 281 12.19 15.65 -35.68
N ASN A 282 11.65 16.85 -35.81
CA ASN A 282 10.63 17.12 -36.82
C ASN A 282 11.22 17.21 -38.24
N ASP A 283 12.52 17.51 -38.35
CA ASP A 283 13.23 17.73 -39.61
C ASP A 283 14.05 16.50 -40.06
N CYS A 284 14.11 15.42 -39.26
CA CYS A 284 14.87 14.19 -39.56
C CYS A 284 14.31 13.46 -40.79
N LYS A 285 15.19 12.79 -41.55
CA LYS A 285 14.80 12.18 -42.84
C LYS A 285 14.99 10.67 -42.92
N THR A 286 15.88 10.12 -42.11
CA THR A 286 16.14 8.68 -42.05
C THR A 286 15.79 8.13 -40.68
N ASP A 287 15.40 6.86 -40.62
CA ASP A 287 15.01 6.22 -39.36
C ASP A 287 16.16 6.24 -38.33
N GLU A 288 17.41 6.11 -38.78
CA GLU A 288 18.61 6.19 -37.94
C GLU A 288 18.84 7.61 -37.39
N GLU A 289 18.64 8.65 -38.21
CA GLU A 289 18.72 10.04 -37.79
C GLU A 289 17.61 10.38 -36.79
N CYS A 290 16.37 9.95 -37.07
CA CYS A 290 15.23 10.14 -36.20
C CYS A 290 15.40 9.40 -34.86
N ALA A 291 15.90 8.16 -34.86
CA ALA A 291 16.17 7.40 -33.65
C ALA A 291 17.24 8.08 -32.77
N ARG A 292 18.32 8.60 -33.38
CA ARG A 292 19.37 9.32 -32.65
C ARG A 292 18.84 10.61 -32.02
N VAL A 293 18.06 11.39 -32.77
CA VAL A 293 17.48 12.63 -32.27
C VAL A 293 16.41 12.35 -31.21
N ALA A 294 15.66 11.24 -31.34
CA ALA A 294 14.73 10.76 -30.32
C ALA A 294 15.39 10.42 -29.00
N MET A 295 16.51 9.72 -29.04
CA MET A 295 17.30 9.45 -27.84
C MET A 295 17.82 10.76 -27.23
N GLY A 296 18.37 11.66 -28.05
CA GLY A 296 18.86 12.97 -27.58
C GLY A 296 17.77 13.80 -26.91
N LEU A 297 16.59 13.88 -27.53
CA LEU A 297 15.43 14.60 -26.99
C LEU A 297 14.95 13.96 -25.67
N THR A 298 14.89 12.63 -25.60
CA THR A 298 14.50 11.90 -24.39
C THR A 298 15.48 12.14 -23.24
N VAL A 299 16.78 12.10 -23.50
CA VAL A 299 17.84 12.40 -22.51
C VAL A 299 17.75 13.86 -22.04
N CYS A 300 17.47 14.80 -22.95
CA CYS A 300 17.28 16.20 -22.61
C CYS A 300 16.07 16.42 -21.68
N MET A 301 14.93 15.80 -21.99
CA MET A 301 13.73 15.86 -21.14
C MET A 301 13.97 15.22 -19.77
N ALA A 302 14.66 14.08 -19.72
CA ALA A 302 14.96 13.36 -18.49
C ALA A 302 15.81 14.18 -17.50
N LYS A 303 16.68 15.08 -17.98
CA LYS A 303 17.46 16.01 -17.13
C LYS A 303 16.55 16.92 -16.30
N ILE A 304 15.37 17.27 -16.83
CA ILE A 304 14.43 18.21 -16.20
C ILE A 304 13.40 17.46 -15.35
N VAL A 305 12.91 16.31 -15.83
CA VAL A 305 11.86 15.53 -15.15
C VAL A 305 12.45 14.65 -14.03
N CYS A 306 13.61 14.02 -14.27
CA CYS A 306 14.21 13.03 -13.39
C CYS A 306 15.73 13.26 -13.21
N PRO A 307 16.17 14.39 -12.61
CA PRO A 307 17.57 14.82 -12.62
C PRO A 307 18.55 13.82 -11.97
N LEU A 308 18.12 13.10 -10.93
CA LEU A 308 18.98 12.11 -10.25
C LEU A 308 19.21 10.86 -11.11
N GLN A 309 18.15 10.34 -11.74
CA GLN A 309 18.24 9.19 -12.63
C GLN A 309 19.02 9.53 -13.90
N ASN A 310 18.78 10.73 -14.46
CA ASN A 310 19.52 11.23 -15.61
C ASN A 310 21.03 11.35 -15.31
N ALA A 311 21.41 11.92 -14.16
CA ALA A 311 22.82 12.05 -13.78
C ALA A 311 23.51 10.68 -13.62
N SER A 312 22.81 9.69 -13.05
CA SER A 312 23.31 8.32 -12.93
C SER A 312 23.49 7.66 -14.30
N MET A 313 22.49 7.75 -15.16
CA MET A 313 22.51 7.21 -16.52
C MET A 313 23.61 7.83 -17.39
N VAL A 314 23.73 9.16 -17.39
CA VAL A 314 24.76 9.89 -18.14
C VAL A 314 26.16 9.53 -17.64
N LYS A 315 26.34 9.35 -16.32
CA LYS A 315 27.60 8.88 -15.75
C LYS A 315 27.96 7.47 -16.22
N SER A 316 27.00 6.56 -16.31
CA SER A 316 27.21 5.20 -16.83
C SER A 316 27.51 5.19 -18.34
N LEU A 317 26.86 6.06 -19.12
CA LEU A 317 27.13 6.20 -20.55
C LEU A 317 28.53 6.76 -20.84
N HIS A 318 29.05 7.64 -19.97
CA HIS A 318 30.40 8.21 -20.13
C HIS A 318 31.51 7.40 -19.45
N ALA A 319 31.19 6.40 -18.62
CA ALA A 319 32.21 5.61 -17.90
C ALA A 319 33.01 4.66 -18.81
N ASP A 320 32.54 4.39 -20.03
CA ASP A 320 33.15 3.45 -20.99
C ASP A 320 33.72 4.12 -22.27
N TYR A 321 33.87 5.45 -22.30
CA TYR A 321 34.33 6.17 -23.50
C TYR A 321 35.77 6.71 -23.36
N ASP A 322 36.75 5.95 -23.86
CA ASP A 322 38.09 6.45 -24.19
C ASP A 322 38.17 6.67 -25.70
N GLU A 323 38.25 7.95 -26.10
CA GLU A 323 38.22 8.42 -27.49
C GLU A 323 39.45 7.97 -28.31
N THR A 324 40.45 7.35 -27.65
CA THR A 324 41.69 6.89 -28.30
C THR A 324 41.70 5.39 -28.64
N ASP A 325 40.71 4.61 -28.19
CA ASP A 325 40.65 3.17 -28.44
C ASP A 325 39.58 2.80 -29.49
N VAL A 326 40.04 2.59 -30.73
CA VAL A 326 39.24 2.16 -31.89
C VAL A 326 38.44 0.87 -31.61
N LYS A 327 38.88 0.06 -30.64
CA LYS A 327 38.22 -1.20 -30.26
C LYS A 327 37.01 -0.94 -29.35
N ALA A 328 37.10 0.05 -28.46
CA ALA A 328 35.98 0.47 -27.62
C ALA A 328 34.83 1.07 -28.45
N THR A 329 35.15 1.79 -29.52
CA THR A 329 34.14 2.33 -30.46
C THR A 329 33.37 1.23 -31.20
N ALA A 330 34.05 0.15 -31.59
CA ALA A 330 33.42 -0.99 -32.26
C ALA A 330 32.50 -1.77 -31.30
N GLU A 331 32.91 -1.96 -30.05
CA GLU A 331 32.10 -2.63 -29.03
C GLU A 331 30.90 -1.78 -28.59
N TYR A 332 31.05 -0.45 -28.51
CA TYR A 332 29.96 0.48 -28.24
C TYR A 332 28.89 0.43 -29.34
N ASN A 333 29.30 0.53 -30.61
CA ASN A 333 28.38 0.48 -31.75
C ASN A 333 27.71 -0.90 -31.88
N ALA A 334 28.43 -1.99 -31.57
CA ALA A 334 27.85 -3.33 -31.56
C ALA A 334 26.78 -3.51 -30.47
N ARG A 335 26.98 -2.93 -29.28
CA ARG A 335 25.99 -2.96 -28.19
C ARG A 335 24.75 -2.14 -28.51
N ILE A 336 24.92 -0.98 -29.15
CA ILE A 336 23.80 -0.14 -29.61
C ILE A 336 23.00 -0.86 -30.69
N ASN A 337 23.66 -1.47 -31.68
CA ASN A 337 22.96 -2.20 -32.74
C ASN A 337 22.23 -3.44 -32.21
N ALA A 338 22.81 -4.17 -31.24
CA ALA A 338 22.16 -5.32 -30.61
C ALA A 338 20.99 -4.95 -29.67
N SER A 339 20.83 -3.67 -29.33
CA SER A 339 19.68 -3.17 -28.56
C SER A 339 18.62 -2.49 -29.43
N LEU A 340 18.88 -2.39 -30.75
CA LEU A 340 17.95 -1.89 -31.76
C LEU A 340 17.29 -3.03 -32.58
N GLU A 341 17.74 -4.28 -32.43
CA GLU A 341 17.06 -5.51 -32.92
C GLU A 341 16.08 -6.07 -31.88
#